data_AF-A0A7C7PGQ7-F1
#
_entry.id   AF-A0A7C7PGQ7-F1
#
_cell.length_a   1.000
_cell.length_b   1.000
_cell.length_c   1.000
_cell.angle_alpha   90.00
_cell.angle_beta   90.00
_cell.angle_gamma   90.00
#
_symmetry.space_group_name_H-M   'P 1'
#
loop_
_entity.id
_entity.type
_entity.pdbx_description
1 polymer ?
#
loop_
_entity_poly.entity_id
_entity_poly.type
_entity_poly.pdbx_seq_one_letter_code
_entity_poly.pdbx_strand_id
1 'polypeptide(L)'
;MQLTPDIEKLIDLAIMEDYSMGDATTDALIPNETIGSATVVADEGGTIAGLSLAVRIFQKMDSSLETTILIPDGSKVTKGDRILEINGYLSSILTAERTALNFLRKLSGVATETSKYVDEISHTNSRIVDTRKTTPGFR
;
A
#
# COMPACT_ATOMS: atom_id res chain seq x y z
N MET A 1 0.27 11.00 -4.67
CA MET A 1 -0.74 11.61 -3.77
C MET A 1 -0.02 12.45 -2.71
N GLN A 2 -0.60 13.56 -2.25
CA GLN A 2 0.01 14.37 -1.18
C GLN A 2 -0.33 13.75 0.18
N LEU A 3 0.68 13.43 0.99
CA LEU A 3 0.50 12.92 2.35
C LEU A 3 0.05 14.09 3.25
N THR A 4 -1.18 14.02 3.75
CA THR A 4 -1.74 15.03 4.66
C THR A 4 -1.49 14.64 6.12
N PRO A 5 -1.59 15.58 7.07
CA PRO A 5 -1.47 15.27 8.50
C PRO A 5 -2.46 14.21 8.99
N ASP A 6 -3.65 14.12 8.39
CA ASP A 6 -4.64 13.12 8.78
C ASP A 6 -4.31 11.73 8.25
N ILE A 7 -3.70 11.64 7.05
CA ILE A 7 -3.14 10.38 6.53
C ILE A 7 -1.99 9.90 7.41
N GLU A 8 -1.11 10.79 7.86
CA GLU A 8 -0.02 10.42 8.78
C GLU A 8 -0.55 9.82 10.09
N LYS A 9 -1.59 10.42 10.68
CA LYS A 9 -2.25 9.87 11.88
C LYS A 9 -2.86 8.50 11.62
N LEU A 10 -3.50 8.32 10.46
CA LEU A 10 -4.08 7.02 10.09
C LEU A 10 -2.99 5.95 9.95
N ILE A 11 -1.85 6.30 9.34
CA ILE A 11 -0.68 5.42 9.26
C ILE A 11 -0.17 5.08 10.67
N ASP A 12 -0.03 6.06 11.55
CA ASP A 12 0.42 5.84 12.93
C ASP A 12 -0.50 4.90 13.71
N LEU A 13 -1.82 5.08 13.55
CA LEU A 13 -2.81 4.20 14.17
C LEU A 13 -2.72 2.78 13.62
N ALA A 14 -2.55 2.61 12.31
CA ALA A 14 -2.43 1.29 11.70
C ALA A 14 -1.13 0.57 12.10
N ILE A 15 0.00 1.29 12.14
CA ILE A 15 1.26 0.72 12.63
C ILE A 15 1.13 0.36 14.11
N MET A 16 0.50 1.22 14.94
CA MET A 16 0.29 0.92 16.35
C MET A 16 -0.62 -0.31 16.55
N GLU A 17 -1.66 -0.46 15.75
CA GLU A 17 -2.54 -1.64 15.77
C GLU A 17 -1.73 -2.93 15.52
N ASP A 18 -0.94 -2.95 14.45
CA ASP A 18 -0.24 -4.16 13.96
C ASP A 18 1.06 -4.45 14.74
N TYR A 19 1.73 -3.42 15.26
CA TYR A 19 3.07 -3.51 15.87
C TYR A 19 3.12 -3.14 17.37
N SER A 20 1.98 -2.96 18.05
CA SER A 20 1.93 -2.49 19.46
C SER A 20 2.82 -3.26 20.44
N MET A 21 3.06 -4.55 20.21
CA MET A 21 3.87 -5.43 21.07
C MET A 21 5.17 -5.92 20.40
N GLY A 22 5.53 -5.37 19.25
CA GLY A 22 6.59 -5.89 18.40
C GLY A 22 6.13 -7.03 17.48
N ASP A 23 7.03 -7.52 16.64
CA ASP A 23 6.81 -8.71 15.80
C ASP A 23 7.63 -9.87 16.35
N ALA A 24 7.05 -10.57 17.35
CA ALA A 24 7.72 -11.67 18.03
C ALA A 24 8.16 -12.80 17.08
N THR A 25 7.50 -12.97 15.93
CA THR A 25 7.86 -14.02 14.97
C THR A 25 9.10 -13.60 14.20
N THR A 26 9.10 -12.38 13.67
CA THR A 26 10.25 -11.82 12.96
C THR A 26 11.45 -11.69 13.89
N ASP A 27 11.26 -11.17 15.10
CA ASP A 27 12.32 -11.01 16.11
C ASP A 27 12.95 -12.34 16.53
N ALA A 28 12.16 -13.42 16.56
CA ALA A 28 12.65 -14.75 16.95
C ALA A 28 13.37 -15.50 15.81
N LEU A 29 13.00 -15.23 14.55
CA LEU A 29 13.41 -16.03 13.40
C LEU A 29 14.41 -15.33 12.47
N ILE A 30 14.44 -13.99 12.47
CA ILE A 30 15.20 -13.19 11.52
C ILE A 30 16.32 -12.45 12.27
N PRO A 31 17.60 -12.75 12.01
CA PRO A 31 18.70 -11.97 12.56
C PRO A 31 18.61 -10.51 12.12
N ASN A 32 18.78 -9.57 13.04
CA ASN A 32 18.63 -8.12 12.80
C ASN A 32 19.53 -7.57 11.70
N GLU A 33 20.66 -8.22 11.42
CA GLU A 33 21.63 -7.80 10.41
C GLU A 33 21.31 -8.33 9.00
N THR A 34 20.23 -9.11 8.85
CA THR A 34 19.88 -9.74 7.58
C THR A 34 19.35 -8.69 6.60
N ILE A 35 20.10 -8.45 5.53
CA ILE A 35 19.65 -7.61 4.41
C ILE A 35 18.92 -8.49 3.39
N GLY A 36 17.78 -8.01 2.91
CA GLY A 36 16.96 -8.68 1.92
C GLY A 36 16.33 -7.73 0.93
N SER A 37 15.62 -8.33 -0.03
CA SER A 37 14.81 -7.64 -1.01
C SER A 37 13.42 -8.27 -1.03
N ALA A 38 12.40 -7.44 -1.16
CA ALA A 38 11.02 -7.86 -1.35
C ALA A 38 10.42 -7.17 -2.58
N THR A 39 9.49 -7.85 -3.22
CA THR A 39 8.71 -7.29 -4.34
C THR A 39 7.23 -7.45 -4.03
N VAL A 40 6.48 -6.36 -4.09
CA VAL A 40 5.02 -6.39 -4.10
C VAL A 40 4.55 -6.76 -5.50
N VAL A 41 3.76 -7.84 -5.58
CA VAL A 41 3.25 -8.40 -6.83
C VAL A 41 1.73 -8.30 -6.88
N ALA A 42 1.19 -7.96 -8.04
CA ALA A 42 -0.25 -8.01 -8.30
C ALA A 42 -0.71 -9.48 -8.34
N ASP A 43 -1.58 -9.90 -7.43
CA ASP A 43 -2.14 -11.26 -7.46
C ASP A 43 -3.35 -11.40 -8.41
N GLU A 44 -3.97 -10.26 -8.74
CA GLU A 44 -5.12 -10.12 -9.63
C GLU A 44 -4.97 -8.88 -10.51
N GLY A 45 -5.73 -8.82 -11.60
CA GLY A 45 -5.75 -7.65 -12.48
C GLY A 45 -6.62 -6.51 -11.91
N GLY A 46 -6.19 -5.27 -12.10
CA GLY A 46 -6.89 -4.10 -11.57
C GLY A 46 -6.17 -2.79 -11.84
N THR A 47 -6.53 -1.76 -11.08
CA THR A 47 -5.90 -0.43 -11.11
C THR A 47 -5.19 -0.18 -9.79
N ILE A 48 -3.90 0.13 -9.84
CA ILE A 48 -3.09 0.38 -8.64
C ILE A 48 -3.42 1.74 -8.04
N ALA A 49 -3.54 1.79 -6.71
CA ALA A 49 -3.62 3.03 -5.96
C ALA A 49 -3.04 2.89 -4.56
N GLY A 50 -2.39 3.95 -4.07
CA GLY A 50 -1.90 4.05 -2.70
C GLY A 50 -0.41 3.76 -2.52
N LEU A 51 0.39 3.74 -3.59
CA LEU A 51 1.82 3.42 -3.50
C LEU A 51 2.60 4.41 -2.64
N SER A 52 2.27 5.70 -2.69
CA SER A 52 2.92 6.68 -1.82
C SER A 52 2.64 6.41 -0.32
N LEU A 53 1.49 5.82 0.01
CA LEU A 53 1.18 5.45 1.40
C LEU A 53 1.97 4.20 1.81
N ALA A 54 2.04 3.19 0.94
CA ALA A 54 2.82 1.99 1.19
C ALA A 54 4.30 2.32 1.42
N VAL A 55 4.89 3.14 0.53
CA VAL A 55 6.26 3.65 0.69
C VAL A 55 6.44 4.36 2.02
N ARG A 56 5.47 5.20 2.41
CA ARG A 56 5.52 5.93 3.67
C ARG A 56 5.48 5.00 4.89
N ILE A 57 4.68 3.93 4.84
CA ILE A 57 4.61 2.92 5.90
C ILE A 57 5.96 2.23 6.08
N PHE A 58 6.59 1.77 4.99
CA PHE A 58 7.95 1.20 5.04
C PHE A 58 8.94 2.19 5.65
N GLN A 59 8.94 3.45 5.19
CA GLN A 59 9.84 4.48 5.71
C GLN A 59 9.60 4.86 7.18
N LYS A 60 8.37 4.72 7.69
CA LYS A 60 8.06 4.95 9.12
C LYS A 60 8.50 3.78 9.99
N MET A 61 8.44 2.56 9.47
CA MET A 61 9.01 1.40 10.15
C MET A 61 10.52 1.52 10.25
N ASP A 62 11.17 1.83 9.12
CA ASP A 62 12.61 1.97 9.04
C ASP A 62 12.98 2.92 7.89
N SER A 63 13.61 4.04 8.26
CA SER A 63 14.00 5.08 7.31
C SER A 63 15.17 4.69 6.41
N SER A 64 15.86 3.59 6.70
CA SER A 64 16.92 3.04 5.87
C SER A 64 16.41 2.17 4.71
N LEU A 65 15.12 1.81 4.70
CA LEU A 65 14.54 1.02 3.61
C LEU A 65 14.50 1.82 2.31
N GLU A 66 15.08 1.25 1.26
CA GLU A 66 15.03 1.78 -0.08
C GLU A 66 13.81 1.21 -0.80
N THR A 67 13.00 2.09 -1.40
CA THR A 67 11.78 1.69 -2.12
C THR A 67 11.79 2.22 -3.54
N THR A 68 11.45 1.36 -4.50
CA THR A 68 11.38 1.71 -5.93
C THR A 68 10.01 1.36 -6.49
N ILE A 69 9.24 2.37 -6.86
CA ILE A 69 7.96 2.19 -7.56
C ILE A 69 8.24 1.77 -9.00
N LEU A 70 7.79 0.57 -9.37
CA LEU A 70 7.94 0.03 -10.71
C LEU A 70 6.75 0.40 -11.61
N ILE A 71 5.54 0.38 -11.03
CA ILE A 71 4.29 0.72 -11.72
C ILE A 71 3.59 1.81 -10.92
N PRO A 72 3.33 3.01 -11.48
CA PRO A 72 2.77 4.12 -10.72
C PRO A 72 1.27 3.95 -10.42
N ASP A 73 0.78 4.73 -9.44
CA ASP A 73 -0.66 4.83 -9.14
C ASP A 73 -1.46 5.25 -10.39
N GLY A 74 -2.64 4.65 -10.57
CA GLY A 74 -3.52 4.84 -11.72
C GLY A 74 -3.24 3.91 -12.89
N SER A 75 -2.13 3.17 -12.89
CA SER A 75 -1.85 2.17 -13.92
C SER A 75 -2.72 0.92 -13.77
N LYS A 76 -3.13 0.34 -14.92
CA LYS A 76 -3.72 -1.00 -14.99
C LYS A 76 -2.61 -2.04 -14.84
N VAL A 77 -2.88 -3.11 -14.08
CA VAL A 77 -1.99 -4.24 -13.85
C VAL A 77 -2.71 -5.55 -14.11
N THR A 78 -1.92 -6.60 -14.31
CA THR A 78 -2.33 -8.00 -14.46
C THR A 78 -1.62 -8.87 -13.44
N LYS A 79 -2.12 -10.10 -13.23
CA LYS A 79 -1.52 -11.04 -12.29
C LYS A 79 -0.05 -11.28 -12.62
N GLY A 80 0.82 -11.14 -11.62
CA GLY A 80 2.28 -11.31 -11.74
C GLY A 80 3.05 -10.02 -11.96
N ASP A 81 2.39 -8.89 -12.22
CA ASP A 81 3.07 -7.61 -12.37
C ASP A 81 3.75 -7.19 -11.07
N ARG A 82 5.01 -6.75 -11.18
CA ARG A 82 5.82 -6.26 -10.06
C ARG A 82 5.56 -4.76 -9.89
N ILE A 83 5.04 -4.36 -8.74
CA ILE A 83 4.50 -3.01 -8.52
C ILE A 83 5.50 -2.14 -7.74
N LEU A 84 6.14 -2.71 -6.72
CA LEU A 84 7.02 -2.02 -5.78
C LEU A 84 8.16 -2.96 -5.37
N GLU A 85 9.39 -2.47 -5.41
CA GLU A 85 10.55 -3.14 -4.82
C GLU A 85 10.96 -2.45 -3.52
N ILE A 86 11.37 -3.24 -2.53
CA ILE A 86 11.86 -2.78 -1.22
C ILE A 86 13.17 -3.50 -0.91
N ASN A 87 14.20 -2.76 -0.51
CA ASN A 87 15.50 -3.31 -0.12
C ASN A 87 15.95 -2.75 1.23
N GLY A 88 16.58 -3.59 2.06
CA GLY A 88 17.11 -3.21 3.37
C GLY A 88 16.99 -4.32 4.41
N TYR A 89 16.87 -3.97 5.68
CA TYR A 89 16.74 -4.96 6.75
C TYR A 89 15.46 -5.79 6.58
N LEU A 90 15.63 -7.10 6.50
CA LEU A 90 14.53 -8.03 6.23
C LEU A 90 13.48 -8.00 7.33
N SER A 91 13.89 -7.83 8.59
CA SER A 91 12.96 -7.70 9.71
C SER A 91 12.05 -6.49 9.54
N SER A 92 12.62 -5.31 9.23
CA SER A 92 11.84 -4.09 8.97
C SER A 92 10.85 -4.25 7.81
N ILE A 93 11.26 -4.95 6.75
CA ILE A 93 10.39 -5.23 5.60
C ILE A 93 9.21 -6.10 6.01
N LEU A 94 9.46 -7.21 6.71
CA LEU A 94 8.43 -8.16 7.13
C LEU A 94 7.44 -7.53 8.10
N THR A 95 7.94 -6.78 9.09
CA THR A 95 7.11 -6.10 10.09
C THR A 95 6.16 -5.07 9.44
N ALA A 96 6.62 -4.33 8.44
CA ALA A 96 5.79 -3.32 7.76
C ALA A 96 4.84 -3.91 6.71
N GLU A 97 5.08 -5.14 6.26
CA GLU A 97 4.43 -5.75 5.09
C GLU A 97 2.92 -5.73 5.19
N ARG A 98 2.36 -6.27 6.29
CA ARG A 98 0.92 -6.46 6.45
C ARG A 98 0.19 -5.13 6.42
N THR A 99 0.66 -4.16 7.20
CA THR A 99 0.11 -2.81 7.22
C THR A 99 0.17 -2.17 5.82
N ALA A 100 1.32 -2.19 5.15
CA ALA A 100 1.47 -1.60 3.81
C ALA A 100 0.53 -2.25 2.77
N LEU A 101 0.44 -3.58 2.75
CA LEU A 101 -0.42 -4.32 1.83
C LEU A 101 -1.90 -4.10 2.10
N ASN A 102 -2.31 -3.93 3.35
CA ASN A 102 -3.71 -3.64 3.69
C ASN A 102 -4.18 -2.33 3.06
N PHE A 103 -3.36 -1.28 3.09
CA PHE A 103 -3.66 -0.01 2.42
C PHE A 103 -3.70 -0.17 0.89
N LEU A 104 -2.67 -0.80 0.29
CA LEU A 104 -2.62 -1.00 -1.16
C LEU A 104 -3.82 -1.78 -1.67
N ARG A 105 -4.18 -2.88 -1.01
CA ARG A 105 -5.31 -3.72 -1.40
C ARG A 105 -6.63 -2.96 -1.31
N LYS A 106 -6.86 -2.23 -0.21
CA LYS A 106 -8.08 -1.43 -0.01
C LYS A 106 -8.22 -0.35 -1.09
N LEU A 107 -7.18 0.44 -1.31
CA LEU A 107 -7.20 1.57 -2.23
C LEU A 107 -7.24 1.13 -3.69
N SER A 108 -6.43 0.13 -4.05
CA SER A 108 -6.45 -0.46 -5.40
C SER A 108 -7.80 -1.14 -5.69
N GLY A 109 -8.45 -1.74 -4.69
CA GLY A 109 -9.81 -2.27 -4.84
C GLY A 109 -10.82 -1.19 -5.21
N VAL A 110 -10.79 -0.04 -4.51
CA VAL A 110 -11.66 1.11 -4.83
C VAL A 110 -11.34 1.69 -6.21
N ALA A 111 -10.06 1.85 -6.55
CA ALA A 111 -9.64 2.37 -7.86
C ALA A 111 -10.05 1.42 -9.01
N THR A 112 -9.88 0.11 -8.80
CA THR A 112 -10.29 -0.92 -9.76
C THR A 112 -11.78 -0.87 -10.00
N GLU A 113 -12.59 -0.83 -8.94
CA GLU A 113 -14.04 -0.79 -9.08
C GLU A 113 -14.50 0.52 -9.74
N THR A 114 -13.92 1.65 -9.35
CA THR A 114 -14.21 2.96 -9.96
C THR A 114 -13.89 2.95 -11.46
N SER A 115 -12.78 2.33 -11.87
CA SER A 115 -12.40 2.28 -13.28
C SER A 115 -13.41 1.53 -14.15
N LYS A 116 -14.09 0.51 -13.62
CA LYS A 116 -15.16 -0.20 -14.34
C LYS A 116 -16.34 0.74 -14.65
N TYR A 117 -16.81 1.49 -13.67
CA TYR A 117 -17.89 2.46 -13.87
C TYR A 117 -17.50 3.58 -14.84
N VAL A 118 -16.26 4.07 -14.76
CA VAL A 118 -15.74 5.07 -15.71
C VAL A 118 -15.69 4.51 -17.14
N ASP A 119 -15.24 3.27 -17.30
CA ASP A 119 -15.16 2.58 -18.58
C ASP A 119 -16.58 2.40 -19.18
N GLU A 120 -17.59 2.05 -18.37
CA GLU A 120 -18.99 1.89 -18.80
C GLU A 120 -19.61 3.19 -19.36
N ILE A 121 -19.31 4.34 -18.75
CA ILE A 121 -19.88 5.64 -19.17
C ILE A 121 -18.99 6.41 -20.15
N SER A 122 -17.90 5.80 -20.64
CA SER A 122 -16.89 6.44 -21.49
C SER A 122 -17.43 7.06 -22.79
N HIS A 123 -18.60 6.60 -23.24
CA HIS A 123 -19.32 7.11 -24.40
C HIS A 123 -20.17 8.36 -24.11
N THR A 124 -20.14 8.87 -22.87
CA THR A 124 -20.94 10.00 -22.39
C THR A 124 -20.06 11.15 -21.91
N ASN A 125 -20.68 12.32 -21.65
CA ASN A 125 -20.03 13.44 -20.97
C ASN A 125 -20.20 13.42 -19.44
N SER A 126 -20.76 12.32 -18.90
CA SER A 126 -21.02 12.17 -17.47
C SER A 126 -19.73 11.89 -16.69
N ARG A 127 -19.75 12.15 -15.38
CA ARG A 127 -18.63 11.84 -14.47
C ARG A 127 -19.11 11.00 -13.31
N ILE A 128 -18.32 9.99 -12.94
CA ILE A 128 -18.51 9.25 -11.70
C ILE A 128 -18.09 10.16 -10.53
N VAL A 129 -18.91 10.20 -9.49
CA VAL A 129 -18.66 10.96 -8.26
C VAL A 129 -18.81 10.02 -7.06
N ASP A 130 -18.02 10.27 -6.02
CA ASP A 130 -18.09 9.54 -4.77
C ASP A 130 -19.22 10.09 -3.85
N THR A 131 -19.32 9.58 -2.63
CA THR A 131 -20.35 10.00 -1.68
C THR A 131 -19.82 10.13 -0.26
N ARG A 132 -20.69 10.50 0.68
CA ARG A 132 -20.35 10.48 2.11
C ARG A 132 -20.36 9.08 2.76
N LYS A 133 -20.72 8.04 2.02
CA LYS A 133 -20.79 6.65 2.49
C LYS A 133 -19.42 5.96 2.38
N THR A 134 -18.46 6.42 3.19
CA THR A 134 -17.08 5.90 3.19
C THR A 134 -16.82 5.06 4.44
N THR A 135 -15.78 4.22 4.41
CA THR A 135 -15.28 3.57 5.63
C THR A 135 -14.80 4.67 6.60
N PRO A 136 -15.23 4.65 7.88
CA PRO A 136 -14.78 5.63 8.86
C PRO A 136 -13.24 5.71 8.92
N GLY A 137 -12.69 6.92 8.95
CA GLY A 137 -11.24 7.16 8.97
C GLY A 137 -10.53 7.10 7.61
N PHE A 138 -11.19 6.61 6.55
CA PHE A 138 -10.63 6.46 5.19
C PHE A 138 -11.27 7.40 4.17
N ARG A 139 -11.62 8.62 4.58
CA ARG A 139 -12.15 9.63 3.66
C ARG A 139 -11.02 10.43 3.03
#